data_AF-A0A829G5Q1-F1
#
_entry.id   AF-A0A829G5Q1-F1
#
_cell.length_a   1.000
_cell.length_b   1.000
_cell.length_c   1.000
_cell.angle_alpha   90.00
_cell.angle_beta   90.00
_cell.angle_gamma   90.00
#
_symmetry.space_group_name_H-M   'P 1'
#
loop_
_entity.id
_entity.type
_entity.pdbx_description
1 polymer ?
#
loop_
_entity_poly.entity_id
_entity_poly.type
_entity_poly.pdbx_seq_one_letter_code
_entity_poly.pdbx_strand_id
1 'polypeptide(L)'
;MITVGALAACSSTQPKYDAKEPLGPQINYTITGIDAGAGVMTSTDKALKAYGLVDKKWQLQPSSTAAMTSTLQKAIADKRPIVVTGWTPHWMFTKFPLKFLKDPKNVYG
;
A
#
# COMPACT_ATOMS: atom_id res chain seq x y z
N MET A 1 24.39 36.61 4.20
CA MET A 1 23.42 35.85 5.03
C MET A 1 22.18 35.61 4.18
N ILE A 2 22.02 34.42 3.61
CA ILE A 2 20.80 34.05 2.86
C ILE A 2 19.94 33.23 3.81
N THR A 3 18.83 33.82 4.22
CA THR A 3 17.82 33.22 5.07
C THR A 3 17.08 32.16 4.24
N VAL A 4 17.39 30.88 4.47
CA VAL A 4 16.59 29.76 3.97
C VAL A 4 15.30 29.75 4.79
N GLY A 5 14.23 30.29 4.20
CA GLY A 5 12.89 30.25 4.73
C GLY A 5 12.42 28.80 4.90
N ALA A 6 12.07 28.46 6.14
CA ALA A 6 11.46 27.22 6.53
C ALA A 6 10.15 26.99 5.75
N LEU A 7 10.15 26.04 4.83
CA LEU A 7 8.96 25.47 4.20
C LEU A 7 9.09 23.96 4.17
N ALA A 8 8.79 23.33 5.30
CA ALA A 8 8.28 21.97 5.32
C ALA A 8 7.22 21.91 6.42
N ALA A 9 6.00 22.28 6.05
CA ALA A 9 4.83 21.95 6.83
C ALA A 9 4.73 20.41 6.87
N CYS A 10 5.25 19.81 7.93
CA CYS A 10 4.95 18.43 8.29
C CYS A 10 3.48 18.36 8.76
N SER A 11 2.54 18.55 7.83
CA SER A 11 1.17 18.15 8.06
C SER A 11 1.12 16.65 7.87
N SER A 12 1.28 15.91 8.97
CA SER A 12 1.30 14.44 9.07
C SER A 12 -0.04 13.77 8.73
N THR A 13 -0.93 14.46 8.01
CA THR A 13 -2.23 13.95 7.59
C THR A 13 -2.16 13.67 6.09
N GLN A 14 -1.95 12.40 5.72
CA GLN A 14 -2.15 12.00 4.32
C GLN A 14 -3.61 12.30 3.95
N PRO A 15 -3.87 12.84 2.75
CA PRO A 15 -5.22 13.14 2.30
C PRO A 15 -6.10 11.88 2.28
N LYS A 16 -7.41 12.08 2.41
CA LYS A 16 -8.39 11.00 2.22
C LYS A 16 -8.29 10.47 0.80
N TYR A 17 -8.62 9.20 0.61
CA TYR A 17 -8.62 8.58 -0.73
C TYR A 17 -9.51 9.38 -1.70
N ASP A 18 -8.92 9.80 -2.82
CA ASP A 18 -9.63 10.43 -3.94
C ASP A 18 -9.64 9.48 -5.14
N ALA A 19 -10.84 9.11 -5.60
CA ALA A 19 -11.01 8.24 -6.76
C ALA A 19 -10.70 8.92 -8.10
N LYS A 20 -10.63 10.27 -8.13
CA LYS A 20 -10.31 11.05 -9.33
C LYS A 20 -8.81 11.16 -9.56
N GLU A 21 -8.00 10.96 -8.52
CA GLU A 21 -6.55 11.03 -8.60
C GLU A 21 -5.90 9.64 -8.75
N PRO A 22 -4.72 9.54 -9.37
CA PRO A 22 -3.96 8.30 -9.41
C PRO A 22 -3.64 7.79 -8.00
N LEU A 23 -3.75 6.47 -7.78
CA LEU A 23 -3.48 5.85 -6.47
C LEU A 23 -2.01 5.98 -6.04
N GLY A 24 -1.07 5.92 -6.99
CA GLY A 24 0.38 5.93 -6.70
C GLY A 24 0.82 7.09 -5.81
N PRO A 25 0.60 8.36 -6.21
CA PRO A 25 0.91 9.53 -5.38
C PRO A 25 0.27 9.49 -3.99
N GLN A 26 -0.98 9.02 -3.89
CA GLN A 26 -1.75 9.02 -2.64
C GLN A 26 -1.17 8.09 -1.57
N ILE A 27 -0.50 7.01 -1.97
CA ILE A 27 0.17 6.06 -1.07
C ILE A 27 1.69 6.14 -1.15
N ASN A 28 2.22 7.21 -1.76
CA ASN A 28 3.64 7.38 -2.04
C ASN A 28 4.28 6.15 -2.72
N TYR A 29 3.57 5.57 -3.68
CA TYR A 29 3.98 4.41 -4.47
C TYR A 29 4.39 3.19 -3.64
N THR A 30 3.91 3.09 -2.40
CA THR A 30 4.34 2.08 -1.44
C THR A 30 3.21 1.09 -1.13
N ILE A 31 3.50 -0.20 -1.31
CA ILE A 31 2.62 -1.30 -0.93
C ILE A 31 3.11 -1.85 0.40
N THR A 32 2.24 -1.90 1.40
CA THR A 32 2.57 -2.49 2.71
C THR A 32 2.49 -4.02 2.62
N GLY A 33 3.65 -4.66 2.67
CA GLY A 33 3.79 -6.10 2.65
C GLY A 33 3.56 -6.76 4.01
N ILE A 34 3.88 -8.05 4.07
CA ILE A 34 4.02 -8.83 5.29
C ILE A 34 5.45 -9.35 5.38
N ASP A 35 5.64 -10.50 6.02
CA ASP A 35 6.92 -11.17 6.15
C ASP A 35 7.52 -11.49 4.77
N ALA A 36 8.77 -11.07 4.53
CA ALA A 36 9.43 -11.17 3.21
C ALA A 36 9.49 -12.60 2.64
N GLY A 37 9.43 -13.62 3.50
CA GLY A 37 9.41 -15.03 3.11
C GLY A 37 8.02 -15.57 2.72
N ALA A 38 6.96 -14.77 2.85
CA ALA A 38 5.61 -15.23 2.52
C ALA A 38 5.40 -15.32 1.01
N GLY A 39 4.72 -16.38 0.54
CA GLY A 39 4.46 -16.59 -0.89
C GLY A 39 3.67 -15.45 -1.56
N VAL A 40 2.86 -14.71 -0.80
CA VAL A 40 2.18 -13.51 -1.27
C VAL A 40 3.15 -12.39 -1.63
N MET A 41 4.28 -12.25 -0.92
CA MET A 41 5.31 -11.25 -1.23
C MET A 41 5.96 -11.56 -2.57
N THR A 42 6.31 -12.81 -2.82
CA THR A 42 6.84 -13.25 -4.12
C THR A 42 5.85 -13.02 -5.25
N SER A 43 4.57 -13.28 -5.02
CA SER A 43 3.52 -13.03 -6.01
C SER A 43 3.33 -11.53 -6.28
N THR A 44 3.45 -10.72 -5.24
CA THR A 44 3.39 -9.25 -5.34
C THR A 44 4.58 -8.70 -6.11
N ASP A 45 5.79 -9.19 -5.87
CA ASP A 45 6.98 -8.81 -6.66
C ASP A 45 6.83 -9.17 -8.14
N LYS A 46 6.27 -10.35 -8.43
CA LYS A 46 5.94 -10.74 -9.81
C LYS A 46 4.90 -9.80 -10.40
N ALA A 47 3.88 -9.40 -9.64
CA ALA A 47 2.85 -8.47 -10.10
C ALA A 47 3.46 -7.09 -10.40
N LEU A 48 4.31 -6.57 -9.51
CA LEU A 48 5.01 -5.29 -9.72
C LEU A 48 5.78 -5.29 -11.05
N LYS A 49 6.47 -6.38 -11.37
CA LYS A 49 7.18 -6.54 -12.65
C LYS A 49 6.24 -6.70 -13.83
N ALA A 50 5.25 -7.59 -13.72
CA ALA A 50 4.31 -7.89 -14.80
C ALA A 50 3.48 -6.66 -15.21
N TYR A 51 3.16 -5.77 -14.27
CA TYR A 51 2.40 -4.54 -14.53
C TYR A 51 3.27 -3.31 -14.82
N GLY A 52 4.60 -3.45 -14.91
CA GLY A 52 5.51 -2.31 -15.13
C GLY A 52 5.43 -1.26 -14.01
N LEU A 53 5.07 -1.69 -12.80
CA LEU A 53 4.96 -0.82 -11.64
C LEU A 53 6.34 -0.48 -11.06
N VAL A 54 7.32 -1.38 -11.25
CA VAL A 54 8.73 -1.12 -10.92
C VAL A 54 9.25 0.11 -11.67
N ASP A 55 8.93 0.23 -12.98
CA ASP A 55 9.34 1.39 -13.80
C ASP A 55 8.70 2.69 -13.32
N LYS A 56 7.51 2.57 -12.69
CA LYS A 56 6.77 3.67 -12.07
C LYS A 56 7.18 3.91 -10.61
N LYS A 57 8.31 3.36 -10.16
CA LYS A 57 8.86 3.49 -8.80
C LYS A 57 7.95 2.96 -7.70
N TRP A 58 7.08 1.99 -8.01
CA TRP A 58 6.34 1.28 -6.97
C TRP A 58 7.28 0.36 -6.21
N GLN A 59 7.11 0.36 -4.88
CA GLN A 59 7.91 -0.44 -3.97
C GLN A 59 7.01 -1.30 -3.08
N LEU A 60 7.44 -2.54 -2.87
CA LEU A 60 6.89 -3.42 -1.86
C LEU A 60 7.72 -3.24 -0.59
N GLN A 61 7.10 -2.73 0.47
CA GLN A 61 7.75 -2.57 1.76
C GLN A 61 7.51 -3.83 2.60
N PRO A 62 8.57 -4.63 2.90
CA PRO A 62 8.42 -5.76 3.81
C PRO A 62 8.02 -5.28 5.20
N SER A 63 7.19 -6.07 5.86
CA SER A 63 6.72 -5.79 7.22
C SER A 63 6.50 -7.11 7.96
N SER A 64 5.58 -7.13 8.91
CA SER A 64 5.03 -8.36 9.49
C SER A 64 3.52 -8.35 9.37
N THR A 65 2.91 -9.53 9.45
CA THR A 65 1.43 -9.64 9.46
C THR A 65 0.78 -8.75 10.54
N ALA A 66 1.38 -8.69 11.74
CA ALA A 66 0.87 -7.86 12.84
C ALA A 66 1.05 -6.36 12.58
N ALA A 67 2.19 -5.96 12.02
CA ALA A 67 2.44 -4.57 11.68
C ALA A 67 1.51 -4.11 10.54
N MET A 68 1.38 -4.89 9.47
CA MET A 68 0.48 -4.61 8.35
C MET A 68 -0.97 -4.45 8.80
N THR A 69 -1.47 -5.34 9.66
CA THR A 69 -2.86 -5.26 10.17
C THR A 69 -3.08 -4.05 11.08
N SER A 70 -2.11 -3.69 11.91
CA SER A 70 -2.15 -2.47 12.73
C SER A 70 -2.15 -1.21 11.85
N THR A 71 -1.29 -1.15 10.82
CA THR A 71 -1.25 -0.05 9.85
C THR A 71 -2.56 0.06 9.08
N LEU A 72 -3.14 -1.07 8.66
CA LEU A 72 -4.43 -1.12 8.00
C LEU A 72 -5.55 -0.60 8.89
N GLN A 73 -5.63 -1.05 10.14
CA GLN A 73 -6.63 -0.58 11.10
C GLN A 73 -6.54 0.93 11.30
N LYS A 74 -5.32 1.46 11.44
CA LYS A 74 -5.08 2.90 11.57
C LYS A 74 -5.48 3.66 10.30
N ALA A 75 -5.12 3.16 9.12
CA ALA A 75 -5.50 3.78 7.85
C ALA A 75 -7.03 3.84 7.67
N ILE A 76 -7.75 2.78 8.05
CA ILE A 76 -9.21 2.75 8.01
C ILE A 76 -9.82 3.78 8.99
N ALA A 77 -9.31 3.83 10.22
CA ALA A 77 -9.77 4.80 11.23
C ALA A 77 -9.55 6.24 10.78
N ASP A 78 -8.37 6.51 10.19
CA ASP A 78 -7.98 7.83 9.68
C ASP A 78 -8.59 8.14 8.29
N LYS A 79 -9.31 7.19 7.67
CA LYS A 79 -9.81 7.25 6.28
C LYS A 79 -8.72 7.58 5.26
N ARG A 80 -7.52 7.05 5.48
CA ARG A 80 -6.35 7.21 4.62
C ARG A 80 -6.24 6.06 3.60
N PRO A 81 -5.79 6.35 2.38
CA PRO A 81 -5.55 5.31 1.38
C PRO A 81 -4.39 4.41 1.83
N ILE A 82 -4.56 3.10 1.65
CA ILE A 82 -3.53 2.10 1.91
C ILE A 82 -3.70 0.92 0.95
N VAL A 83 -2.58 0.36 0.49
CA VAL A 83 -2.55 -0.90 -0.25
C VAL A 83 -1.73 -1.90 0.55
N VAL A 84 -2.31 -3.07 0.81
CA VAL A 84 -1.68 -4.14 1.59
C VAL A 84 -1.64 -5.43 0.79
N THR A 85 -0.63 -6.27 1.04
CA THR A 85 -0.62 -7.64 0.51
C THR A 85 -1.54 -8.53 1.36
N GLY A 86 -2.71 -8.86 0.81
CA GLY A 86 -3.70 -9.73 1.45
C GLY A 86 -3.74 -11.13 0.83
N TRP A 87 -4.14 -12.13 1.61
CA TRP A 87 -4.34 -13.50 1.16
C TRP A 87 -5.67 -14.05 1.69
N THR A 88 -6.25 -15.02 1.00
CA THR A 88 -7.44 -15.73 1.44
C THR A 88 -7.13 -17.20 1.75
N PRO A 89 -7.74 -17.79 2.80
CA PRO A 89 -8.65 -17.17 3.76
C PRO A 89 -7.91 -16.37 4.86
N HIS A 90 -8.38 -15.15 5.18
CA HIS A 90 -7.86 -14.36 6.30
C HIS A 90 -8.96 -13.51 6.96
N TRP A 91 -8.94 -13.41 8.30
CA TRP A 91 -9.97 -12.73 9.09
C TRP A 91 -10.11 -11.23 8.79
N MET A 92 -9.07 -10.60 8.23
CA MET A 92 -9.07 -9.18 7.88
C MET A 92 -10.16 -8.82 6.86
N PHE A 93 -10.49 -9.73 5.94
CA PHE A 93 -11.51 -9.48 4.91
C PHE A 93 -12.93 -9.51 5.47
N THR A 94 -13.14 -10.21 6.59
CA THR A 94 -14.42 -10.21 7.31
C THR A 94 -14.52 -9.03 8.27
N LYS A 95 -13.41 -8.66 8.92
CA LYS A 95 -13.39 -7.58 9.92
C LYS A 95 -13.38 -6.19 9.29
N PHE A 96 -12.68 -6.02 8.17
CA PHE A 96 -12.48 -4.73 7.53
C PHE A 96 -13.13 -4.69 6.15
N PRO A 97 -13.68 -3.52 5.72
CA PRO A 97 -14.29 -3.36 4.41
C PRO A 97 -13.20 -3.24 3.32
N LEU A 98 -12.55 -4.36 3.00
CA LEU A 98 -11.49 -4.43 2.01
C LEU A 98 -12.04 -4.82 0.64
N LYS A 99 -11.37 -4.33 -0.40
CA LYS A 99 -11.67 -4.69 -1.79
C LYS A 99 -10.43 -5.26 -2.45
N PHE A 100 -10.60 -6.34 -3.20
CA PHE A 100 -9.55 -6.85 -4.07
C PHE A 100 -9.38 -5.96 -5.28
N LEU A 101 -8.12 -5.67 -5.63
CA LEU A 101 -7.79 -5.07 -6.91
C LEU A 101 -7.95 -6.14 -7.99
N LYS A 102 -8.44 -5.73 -9.17
CA LYS A 102 -8.57 -6.64 -10.31
C LYS A 102 -7.16 -7.05 -10.78
N ASP A 103 -6.96 -8.35 -10.97
CA ASP A 103 -5.74 -8.91 -11.53
C ASP A 103 -5.98 -9.49 -12.93
N PRO A 104 -6.10 -8.66 -13.99
CA PRO A 104 -6.35 -9.14 -15.35
C PRO A 104 -5.24 -10.03 -15.92
N LYS A 105 -4.01 -9.99 -15.37
CA LYS A 105 -2.89 -10.84 -15.77
C LYS A 105 -2.80 -12.15 -14.98
N ASN A 106 -3.71 -12.37 -14.03
CA ASN A 106 -3.79 -13.58 -13.22
C ASN A 106 -2.44 -13.98 -12.57
N VAL A 107 -1.70 -12.99 -12.07
CA VAL A 107 -0.39 -13.19 -11.44
C VAL A 107 -0.53 -13.86 -10.08
N TYR A 108 -1.61 -13.58 -9.36
CA TYR A 108 -1.88 -14.17 -8.05
C TYR A 108 -2.55 -15.55 -8.10
N GLY A 109 -2.98 -15.99 -9.29
CA GLY A 109 -3.59 -17.31 -9.51
C GLY A 109 -5.09 -17.27 -9.73
#